data_AF-A0A975KAQ3-F1
#
_entry.id   AF-A0A975KAQ3-F1
#
_cell.length_a   1.000
_cell.length_b   1.000
_cell.length_c   1.000
_cell.angle_alpha   90.00
_cell.angle_beta   90.00
_cell.angle_gamma   90.00
#
_symmetry.space_group_name_H-M   'P 1'
#
loop_
_entity.id
_entity.type
_entity.pdbx_description
1 polymer ?
#
loop_
_entity_poly.entity_id
_entity_poly.type
_entity_poly.pdbx_seq_one_letter_code
_entity_poly.pdbx_strand_id
1 'polypeptide(L)' 'MPRNEGLDPFYDYEDGTPPLVDIQFRNGRVVRATETKKWRWTPWPEHPDWDFDIASWQLSGSKAS' A
#
# COMPACT_ATOMS: atom_id res chain seq x y z
N MET A 1 -4.97 10.69 -2.69
CA MET A 1 -4.79 9.23 -2.79
C MET A 1 -6.15 8.58 -2.61
N PRO A 2 -6.58 7.64 -3.47
CA PRO A 2 -7.79 6.85 -3.26
C PRO A 2 -7.73 6.02 -1.97
N ARG A 3 -8.88 5.84 -1.31
CA ARG A 3 -9.00 5.05 -0.08
C ARG A 3 -8.60 3.60 -0.35
N ASN A 4 -7.90 2.99 0.59
CA ASN A 4 -7.61 1.57 0.56
C ASN A 4 -8.83 0.77 1.03
N GLU A 5 -9.26 -0.21 0.23
CA GLU A 5 -10.38 -1.10 0.55
C GLU A 5 -9.95 -2.35 1.34
N GLY A 6 -8.66 -2.46 1.68
CA GLY A 6 -8.15 -3.55 2.51
C GLY A 6 -7.60 -4.73 1.70
N LEU A 7 -7.29 -4.53 0.42
CA LEU A 7 -6.79 -5.56 -0.48
C LEU A 7 -5.58 -5.02 -1.23
N ASP A 8 -4.55 -5.86 -1.40
CA ASP A 8 -3.47 -5.55 -2.34
C ASP A 8 -4.07 -5.66 -3.75
N PRO A 9 -4.24 -4.56 -4.49
CA PRO A 9 -4.83 -4.59 -5.83
C PRO A 9 -3.90 -5.23 -6.85
N PHE A 10 -2.72 -5.67 -6.41
CA PHE A 10 -1.66 -6.12 -7.27
C PHE A 10 -1.11 -7.49 -6.93
N TYR A 11 -1.93 -8.37 -6.36
CA TYR A 11 -1.57 -9.73 -6.04
C TYR A 11 -1.12 -10.59 -7.25
N ASP A 12 -1.43 -10.17 -8.49
CA ASP A 12 -1.20 -10.95 -9.72
C ASP A 12 -0.40 -10.18 -10.78
N TYR A 13 0.91 -10.01 -10.59
CA TYR A 13 1.77 -9.37 -11.59
C TYR A 13 2.24 -10.37 -12.65
N GLU A 14 1.84 -10.15 -13.90
CA GLU A 14 2.23 -10.99 -15.04
C GLU A 14 3.75 -10.98 -15.32
N ASP A 15 4.46 -9.90 -15.01
CA ASP A 15 5.90 -9.73 -15.28
C ASP A 15 6.81 -9.95 -14.06
N GLY A 16 6.21 -10.31 -12.91
CA GLY A 16 6.92 -10.53 -11.64
C GLY A 16 7.49 -9.27 -10.98
N THR A 17 7.23 -8.06 -11.51
CA THR A 17 7.78 -6.81 -10.97
C THR A 17 6.67 -5.89 -10.43
N PRO A 18 6.45 -5.83 -9.10
CA PRO A 18 5.50 -4.89 -8.53
C PRO A 18 5.87 -3.43 -8.84
N PRO A 19 4.94 -2.55 -9.30
CA PRO A 19 5.10 -1.11 -9.29
C PRO A 19 5.37 -0.61 -7.88
N LEU A 20 5.98 0.56 -7.84
CA LEU A 20 6.13 1.31 -6.63
C LEU A 20 4.84 2.07 -6.35
N VAL A 21 4.48 2.18 -5.08
CA VAL A 21 3.33 2.94 -4.61
C VAL A 21 3.75 3.99 -3.59
N ASP A 22 2.95 5.04 -3.49
CA ASP A 22 2.95 5.91 -2.32
C ASP A 22 1.80 5.47 -1.41
N ILE A 23 2.10 5.33 -0.12
CA ILE A 23 1.18 4.88 0.93
C ILE A 23 1.01 6.00 1.95
N GLN A 24 -0.24 6.27 2.33
CA GLN A 24 -0.58 7.09 3.49
C GLN A 24 -1.24 6.20 4.55
N PHE A 25 -0.65 6.20 5.74
CA PHE A 25 -1.17 5.51 6.92
C PHE A 25 -2.23 6.34 7.64
N ARG A 26 -3.03 5.70 8.49
CA ARG A 26 -4.05 6.37 9.30
C ARG A 26 -3.49 7.47 10.20
N ASN A 27 -2.28 7.29 10.74
CA ASN A 27 -1.59 8.31 11.52
C ASN A 27 -1.03 9.48 10.69
N GLY A 28 -1.32 9.54 9.38
CA GLY A 28 -0.88 10.60 8.49
C GLY A 28 0.55 10.44 7.97
N ARG A 29 1.31 9.44 8.42
CA ARG A 29 2.64 9.14 7.86
C ARG A 29 2.51 8.73 6.39
N VAL A 30 3.40 9.26 5.57
CA VAL A 30 3.49 8.91 4.15
C VAL A 30 4.81 8.20 3.87
N VAL A 31 4.74 7.08 3.16
CA VAL A 31 5.90 6.39 2.57
C VAL A 31 5.76 6.46 1.05
N ARG A 32 6.83 6.83 0.36
CA ARG A 32 6.82 7.02 -1.09
C ARG A 32 7.66 5.98 -1.81
N ALA A 33 7.31 5.72 -3.05
CA ALA A 33 8.05 4.86 -3.97
C ALA A 33 8.47 3.52 -3.33
N THR A 34 7.52 2.82 -2.70
CA THR A 34 7.76 1.56 -1.99
C THR A 34 7.09 0.38 -2.68
N GLU A 35 7.67 -0.81 -2.53
CA GLU A 35 7.11 -2.04 -3.12
C GLU A 35 5.85 -2.49 -2.39
N THR A 36 4.81 -2.90 -3.12
CA THR A 36 3.52 -3.30 -2.54
C THR A 36 3.64 -4.48 -1.58
N LYS A 37 4.48 -5.47 -1.92
CA LYS A 37 4.72 -6.69 -1.13
C LYS A 37 5.35 -6.47 0.25
N LYS A 38 5.89 -5.28 0.53
CA LYS A 38 6.51 -4.94 1.83
C LYS A 38 5.48 -4.57 2.89
N TRP A 39 4.21 -4.47 2.52
CA TRP A 39 3.18 -3.91 3.37
C TRP A 39 1.97 -4.83 3.50
N ARG A 40 1.26 -4.66 4.61
CA ARG A 40 -0.03 -5.30 4.85
C ARG A 40 -1.13 -4.37 4.34
N TRP A 41 -1.87 -4.83 3.35
CA TRP A 41 -2.95 -4.05 2.73
C TRP A 41 -4.28 -4.16 3.46
N THR A 42 -4.52 -5.30 4.10
CA THR A 42 -5.71 -5.54 4.91
C THR A 42 -5.46 -5.09 6.36
N PRO A 43 -6.41 -4.41 7.02
CA PRO A 43 -6.31 -4.12 8.44
C PRO A 43 -6.03 -5.36 9.29
N TRP A 44 -5.49 -5.16 10.49
CA TRP A 44 -5.34 -6.25 11.44
C TRP A 44 -6.72 -6.65 11.99
N PRO A 45 -7.07 -7.96 11.99
CA PRO A 45 -8.37 -8.41 12.50
C PRO A 45 -8.59 -8.02 13.97
N GLU A 46 -7.53 -8.08 14.78
CA GLU A 46 -7.60 -7.78 16.21
C GLU A 46 -7.57 -6.28 16.49
N HIS A 47 -7.06 -5.49 15.53
CA HIS A 47 -6.87 -4.04 15.64
C HIS A 47 -7.25 -3.36 14.32
N PRO A 48 -8.56 -3.25 13.99
CA PRO A 48 -9.03 -2.75 12.70
C PRO A 48 -8.73 -1.27 12.44
N ASP A 49 -8.17 -0.57 13.44
CA ASP A 49 -7.88 0.86 13.42
C ASP A 49 -6.43 1.15 13.83
N TRP A 50 -5.49 0.24 13.56
CA TRP A 50 -4.11 0.47 13.95
C TRP A 50 -3.50 1.65 13.17
N ASP A 51 -2.74 2.50 13.86
CA ASP A 51 -2.12 3.71 13.31
C ASP A 51 -1.34 3.51 12.01
N PHE A 52 -0.76 2.31 11.83
CA PHE A 52 0.02 1.92 10.65
C PHE A 52 -0.76 1.07 9.63
N ASP A 53 -2.09 1.01 9.74
CA ASP A 53 -2.91 0.51 8.66
C ASP A 53 -2.90 1.50 7.48
N ILE A 54 -2.84 0.95 6.27
CA ILE A 54 -2.87 1.72 5.03
C ILE A 54 -4.27 2.33 4.87
N ALA A 55 -4.37 3.65 4.96
CA ALA A 55 -5.62 4.38 4.78
C ALA A 55 -5.92 4.68 3.29
N SER A 56 -4.87 5.02 2.54
CA SER A 56 -4.97 5.33 1.11
C SER A 56 -3.62 5.10 0.42
N TRP A 57 -3.64 4.92 -0.90
CA TRP A 57 -2.43 4.69 -1.68
C TRP A 57 -2.59 5.24 -3.11
N GLN A 58 -1.50 5.36 -3.85
CA GLN A 58 -1.51 5.63 -5.29
C GLN A 58 -0.28 5.00 -5.95
N LEU A 59 -0.34 4.74 -7.27
CA LEU A 59 0.85 4.40 -8.04
C LEU A 59 1.87 5.53 -7.93
N SER A 60 3.11 5.18 -7.64
CA SER A 60 4.22 6.11 -7.74
C SER A 60 4.56 6.28 -9.21
N GLY A 61 4.82 7.51 -9.66
CA GLY A 61 5.29 7.78 -11.03
C GLY A 61 6.66 7.14 -11.35
N SER A 62 7.32 6.58 -10.34
CA SER A 62 8.59 5.88 -10.44
C SER A 62 8.37 4.39 -10.69
N LYS A 63 9.00 3.83 -11.72
CA LYS A 63 9.13 2.38 -11.86
C LYS A 63 10.18 1.86 -10.88
N ALA A 64 9.98 0.67 -10.32
CA ALA A 64 11.03 -0.05 -9.61
C ALA A 64 12.21 -0.19 -10.58
N SER A 65 13.33 0.48 -10.29
CA SER A 65 14.54 0.48 -11.12
C SER A 65 15.47 -0.64 -10.71
#